data_AF-A0A4Q0PL71-F1
#
_entry.id   AF-A0A4Q0PL71-F1
#
_cell.length_a   1.000
_cell.length_b   1.000
_cell.length_c   1.000
_cell.angle_alpha   90.00
_cell.angle_beta   90.00
_cell.angle_gamma   90.00
#
_symmetry.space_group_name_H-M   'P 1'
#
loop_
_entity.id
_entity.type
_entity.pdbx_description
1 polymer ?
#
loop_
_entity_poly.entity_id
_entity_poly.type
_entity_poly.pdbx_seq_one_letter_code
_entity_poly.pdbx_strand_id
1 'polypeptide(L)'
;MKFIKKYTSYHLLLLWVISLGLSSCSEYLDVPPKDKLAEEQTYLDVYDADAIITGIYGKFITLAEKHVILNELRADLLSTTVNADPYLYELQIHQVSSDNPYANPKAFYELINNCNDALKNFDIMLSENRLTENEHAQRYSDVGALRSWLYLQVGIHYGNVPYITTPIENLDDLLDTNRYPKISFDELLNELVNFTNNLPYTTSYESNSSLLIDVDGYNTGKFYINKECLLGDLNLWIGNYTQAASYYKTLMASTDDWNIYKMPFSFPNDEGIAVEYLRYRDQDARALIDTKTDGWGSMFVRDRDDLWNTEWIWSLPFDSNFAPENPFIRLFSIQEGEYQLKPSQRSINLWDSQTQLNGFPYDARGRRFSYFTVGEQPVVKKYLYGYLDLESLMPIDMFNQDGRWFLYRAAKMHLRFAEAANRDGNHKLANALLNSGIREAYTVEGAVDKTDIEQTHLPFPYDFDARNGDFPRYRATWHRNTGVRGRGYVRPVEVVGDSLISIENNLIEEAALELAFEGSRWEDLVRIARRREDPAFLANKIYDKLRAEGNAEAGAVRSKLMNEANWYLPFEWEIKED
;
A
#
# COMPACT_ATOMS: atom_id res chain seq x y z
N MET A 1 -43.73 -29.64 79.33
CA MET A 1 -44.05 -29.21 77.96
C MET A 1 -42.87 -29.57 77.06
N LYS A 2 -42.95 -30.72 76.38
CA LYS A 2 -42.01 -31.20 75.36
C LYS A 2 -42.81 -32.08 74.40
N PHE A 3 -42.69 -31.76 73.10
CA PHE A 3 -42.90 -32.53 71.87
C PHE A 3 -44.16 -33.40 71.67
N ILE A 4 -44.79 -33.25 70.50
CA ILE A 4 -44.97 -34.31 69.48
C ILE A 4 -45.28 -33.69 68.11
N LYS A 5 -44.68 -34.28 67.07
CA LYS A 5 -44.73 -33.98 65.63
C LYS A 5 -46.13 -34.18 65.00
N LYS A 6 -46.39 -33.45 63.91
CA LYS A 6 -47.13 -33.97 62.74
C LYS A 6 -46.46 -33.50 61.44
N TYR A 7 -45.89 -34.45 60.71
CA TYR A 7 -45.52 -34.34 59.30
C TYR A 7 -46.58 -35.09 58.50
N THR A 8 -47.23 -34.45 57.53
CA THR A 8 -47.98 -35.15 56.48
C THR A 8 -48.15 -34.26 55.25
N SER A 9 -47.89 -34.86 54.09
CA SER A 9 -48.41 -34.51 52.75
C SER A 9 -47.68 -33.49 51.88
N TYR A 10 -46.41 -33.73 51.51
CA TYR A 10 -45.80 -33.15 50.29
C TYR A 10 -44.88 -34.10 49.49
N HIS A 11 -44.91 -35.42 49.73
CA HIS A 11 -44.03 -36.37 49.02
C HIS A 11 -44.71 -37.23 47.94
N LEU A 12 -45.96 -36.95 47.59
CA LEU A 12 -46.68 -37.70 46.56
C LEU A 12 -46.84 -36.98 45.21
N LEU A 13 -46.33 -35.75 45.07
CA LEU A 13 -46.38 -35.02 43.79
C LEU A 13 -45.07 -35.06 42.99
N LEU A 14 -43.96 -35.53 43.58
CA LEU A 14 -42.64 -35.55 42.93
C LEU A 14 -42.33 -36.86 42.17
N LEU A 15 -43.22 -37.85 42.26
CA LEU A 15 -43.02 -39.20 41.71
C LEU A 15 -43.90 -39.51 40.48
N TRP A 16 -44.62 -38.51 39.95
CA TRP A 16 -45.47 -38.65 38.76
C TRP A 16 -45.00 -37.84 37.54
N VAL A 17 -43.78 -37.28 37.60
CA VAL A 17 -43.18 -36.52 36.49
C VAL A 17 -41.99 -37.26 35.84
N ILE A 18 -41.59 -38.43 36.37
CA ILE A 18 -40.37 -39.15 35.90
C ILE A 18 -40.68 -40.30 34.91
N SER A 19 -41.93 -40.49 34.48
CA SER A 19 -42.32 -41.69 33.70
C SER A 19 -43.00 -41.45 32.34
N LEU A 20 -42.85 -40.28 31.72
CA LEU A 20 -43.32 -40.04 30.34
C LEU A 20 -42.24 -39.35 29.52
N GLY A 21 -41.49 -40.12 28.72
CA GLY A 21 -40.53 -39.56 27.77
C GLY A 21 -39.43 -40.49 27.26
N LEU A 22 -39.65 -41.80 27.18
CA LEU A 22 -38.81 -42.69 26.37
C LEU A 22 -39.52 -42.96 25.05
N SER A 23 -39.36 -42.05 24.09
CA SER A 23 -39.62 -42.30 22.67
C SER A 23 -38.36 -41.90 21.90
N SER A 24 -37.64 -42.93 21.47
CA SER A 24 -36.60 -42.92 20.46
C SER A 24 -37.11 -42.21 19.19
N CYS A 25 -36.43 -41.13 18.79
CA CYS A 25 -36.37 -40.70 17.38
C CYS A 25 -34.88 -40.63 17.01
N SER A 26 -34.49 -41.61 16.20
CA SER A 26 -33.15 -41.89 15.71
C SER A 26 -32.80 -41.09 14.44
N GLU A 27 -33.11 -39.79 14.41
CA GLU A 27 -32.81 -38.89 13.28
C GLU A 27 -32.30 -37.52 13.75
N TYR A 28 -31.42 -37.52 14.76
CA TYR A 28 -30.73 -36.29 15.22
C TYR A 28 -29.20 -36.48 15.33
N LEU A 29 -28.68 -37.55 14.75
CA LEU A 29 -27.26 -37.91 14.74
C LEU A 29 -26.72 -38.13 13.31
N ASP A 30 -27.22 -37.34 12.37
CA ASP A 30 -26.53 -37.04 11.12
C ASP A 30 -26.65 -35.53 10.89
N VAL A 31 -25.80 -34.78 11.59
CA VAL A 31 -25.48 -33.40 11.18
C VAL A 31 -24.54 -33.57 10.00
N PRO A 32 -24.93 -33.21 8.76
CA PRO A 32 -24.00 -33.28 7.64
C PRO A 32 -22.81 -32.36 7.96
N PRO A 33 -21.59 -32.68 7.48
CA PRO A 33 -20.41 -31.90 7.83
C PRO A 33 -20.70 -30.40 7.61
N LYS A 34 -20.47 -29.58 8.65
CA LYS A 34 -20.69 -28.12 8.62
C LYS A 34 -20.08 -27.47 7.37
N ASP A 35 -18.97 -28.02 6.90
CA ASP A 35 -18.23 -27.51 5.74
C ASP A 35 -19.00 -27.66 4.42
N LYS A 36 -19.73 -28.77 4.19
CA LYS A 36 -20.51 -28.97 2.96
C LYS A 36 -21.79 -28.15 2.91
N LEU A 37 -22.48 -28.01 4.04
CA LEU A 37 -23.71 -27.21 4.14
C LEU A 37 -23.43 -25.71 4.09
N ALA A 38 -22.25 -25.27 4.58
CA ALA A 38 -21.81 -23.88 4.45
C ALA A 38 -21.49 -23.56 2.98
N GLU A 39 -20.73 -24.41 2.27
CA GLU A 39 -20.37 -24.18 0.86
C GLU A 39 -21.61 -24.10 -0.06
N GLU A 40 -22.60 -24.97 0.13
CA GLU A 40 -23.87 -24.93 -0.61
C GLU A 40 -24.73 -23.67 -0.35
N GLN A 41 -24.48 -22.94 0.75
CA GLN A 41 -25.26 -21.76 1.15
C GLN A 41 -24.49 -20.42 1.05
N THR A 42 -23.21 -20.42 0.66
CA THR A 42 -22.33 -19.23 0.73
C THR A 42 -22.08 -18.53 -0.63
N TYR A 43 -22.59 -19.09 -1.73
CA TYR A 43 -22.41 -18.55 -3.08
C TYR A 43 -23.73 -18.58 -3.89
N LEU A 44 -24.81 -18.06 -3.31
CA LEU A 44 -26.15 -18.16 -3.90
C LEU A 44 -26.47 -16.99 -4.85
N ASP A 45 -26.01 -15.79 -4.51
CA ASP A 45 -26.28 -14.59 -5.30
C ASP A 45 -25.14 -13.56 -5.29
N VAL A 46 -25.38 -12.45 -5.99
CA VAL A 46 -24.44 -11.34 -6.13
C VAL A 46 -23.99 -10.72 -4.80
N TYR A 47 -24.86 -10.70 -3.79
CA TYR A 47 -24.56 -10.11 -2.48
C TYR A 47 -23.71 -11.04 -1.63
N ASP A 48 -23.90 -12.36 -1.75
CA ASP A 48 -22.99 -13.34 -1.15
C ASP A 48 -21.57 -13.18 -1.71
N ALA A 49 -21.46 -13.01 -3.03
CA ALA A 49 -20.17 -12.78 -3.68
C ALA A 49 -19.51 -11.47 -3.19
N ASP A 50 -20.28 -10.40 -2.97
CA ASP A 50 -19.80 -9.14 -2.39
C ASP A 50 -19.35 -9.29 -0.94
N ALA A 51 -20.07 -10.08 -0.15
CA ALA A 51 -19.71 -10.42 1.23
C ALA A 51 -18.40 -11.23 1.28
N ILE A 52 -18.19 -12.15 0.34
CA ILE A 52 -16.93 -12.90 0.20
C ILE A 52 -15.76 -11.96 -0.11
N ILE A 53 -15.92 -11.03 -1.06
CA ILE A 53 -14.88 -10.04 -1.36
C ILE A 53 -14.57 -9.20 -0.12
N THR A 54 -15.60 -8.72 0.57
CA THR A 54 -15.45 -7.96 1.82
C THR A 54 -14.69 -8.75 2.88
N GLY A 55 -15.02 -10.04 3.04
CA GLY A 55 -14.30 -10.95 3.94
C GLY A 55 -12.84 -11.18 3.56
N ILE A 56 -12.52 -11.28 2.26
CA ILE A 56 -11.15 -11.34 1.75
C ILE A 56 -10.40 -10.06 2.11
N TYR A 57 -10.98 -8.88 1.90
CA TYR A 57 -10.35 -7.60 2.27
C TYR A 57 -10.22 -7.41 3.78
N GLY A 58 -11.17 -7.93 4.57
CA GLY A 58 -11.08 -8.01 6.04
C GLY A 58 -9.92 -8.89 6.52
N LYS A 59 -9.58 -9.96 5.80
CA LYS A 59 -8.34 -10.72 6.05
C LYS A 59 -7.11 -9.98 5.51
N PHE A 60 -7.22 -9.33 4.35
CA PHE A 60 -6.12 -8.62 3.72
C PHE A 60 -5.53 -7.52 4.60
N ILE A 61 -6.36 -6.74 5.28
CA ILE A 61 -5.89 -5.66 6.16
C ILE A 61 -4.99 -6.16 7.32
N THR A 62 -5.09 -7.44 7.71
CA THR A 62 -4.19 -8.05 8.70
C THR A 62 -2.74 -8.13 8.24
N LEU A 63 -2.48 -8.02 6.92
CA LEU A 63 -1.14 -7.99 6.35
C LEU A 63 -0.48 -6.59 6.39
N ALA A 64 -1.20 -5.54 6.82
CA ALA A 64 -0.71 -4.16 6.77
C ALA A 64 0.63 -3.97 7.51
N GLU A 65 0.70 -4.47 8.75
CA GLU A 65 1.93 -4.43 9.56
C GLU A 65 3.08 -5.14 8.83
N LYS A 66 2.87 -6.38 8.40
CA LYS A 66 3.87 -7.19 7.71
C LYS A 66 4.35 -6.50 6.43
N HIS A 67 3.43 -5.97 5.62
CA HIS A 67 3.76 -5.29 4.38
C HIS A 67 4.64 -4.05 4.61
N VAL A 68 4.30 -3.19 5.57
CA VAL A 68 5.10 -1.99 5.88
C VAL A 68 6.46 -2.38 6.45
N ILE A 69 6.53 -3.32 7.40
CA ILE A 69 7.80 -3.78 7.98
C ILE A 69 8.72 -4.35 6.91
N LEU A 70 8.22 -5.29 6.10
CA LEU A 70 9.05 -5.98 5.10
C LEU A 70 9.51 -5.04 3.99
N ASN A 71 8.78 -3.96 3.71
CA ASN A 71 9.16 -3.00 2.69
C ASN A 71 9.95 -1.79 3.20
N GLU A 72 9.84 -1.39 4.46
CA GLU A 72 10.47 -0.16 4.96
C GLU A 72 11.65 -0.44 5.92
N LEU A 73 11.53 -1.45 6.79
CA LEU A 73 12.57 -1.79 7.78
C LEU A 73 13.74 -2.56 7.18
N ARG A 74 13.44 -3.51 6.28
CA ARG A 74 14.47 -4.25 5.53
C ARG A 74 15.27 -3.33 4.60
N ALA A 75 14.62 -2.26 4.15
CA ALA A 75 15.23 -1.23 3.32
C ALA A 75 15.99 -0.19 4.17
N ASP A 76 16.03 1.06 3.70
CA ASP A 76 16.90 2.12 4.18
C ASP A 76 16.16 3.26 4.89
N LEU A 77 14.83 3.15 5.12
CA LEU A 77 14.01 4.25 5.65
C LEU A 77 13.61 4.09 7.12
N LEU A 78 13.26 2.89 7.59
CA LEU A 78 12.99 2.63 9.02
C LEU A 78 14.18 1.99 9.74
N SER A 79 14.23 2.19 11.05
CA SER A 79 15.16 1.51 11.95
C SER A 79 14.48 1.12 13.25
N THR A 80 15.00 0.08 13.89
CA THR A 80 14.52 -0.38 15.20
C THR A 80 14.88 0.63 16.28
N THR A 81 14.02 0.74 17.29
CA THR A 81 14.35 1.43 18.54
C THR A 81 15.00 0.45 19.52
N VAL A 82 15.29 0.93 20.73
CA VAL A 82 15.74 0.09 21.85
C VAL A 82 14.62 -0.79 22.42
N ASN A 83 13.36 -0.50 22.09
CA ASN A 83 12.18 -1.25 22.54
C ASN A 83 11.75 -2.32 21.53
N ALA A 84 12.39 -2.36 20.36
CA ALA A 84 12.01 -3.29 19.31
C ALA A 84 12.18 -4.75 19.77
N ASP A 85 11.21 -5.57 19.44
CA ASP A 85 11.34 -7.01 19.55
C ASP A 85 12.57 -7.51 18.73
N PRO A 86 13.31 -8.53 19.22
CA PRO A 86 14.47 -9.08 18.53
C PRO A 86 14.25 -9.47 17.06
N TYR A 87 13.07 -9.98 16.68
CA TYR A 87 12.80 -10.37 15.30
C TYR A 87 12.79 -9.18 14.33
N LEU A 88 12.40 -7.99 14.78
CA LEU A 88 12.53 -6.77 13.98
C LEU A 88 14.00 -6.37 13.77
N TYR A 89 14.83 -6.56 14.79
CA TYR A 89 16.25 -6.27 14.69
C TYR A 89 16.94 -7.19 13.67
N GLU A 90 16.59 -8.48 13.67
CA GLU A 90 17.07 -9.45 12.67
C GLU A 90 16.74 -9.02 11.22
N LEU A 91 15.53 -8.53 10.98
CA LEU A 91 15.13 -7.99 9.68
C LEU A 91 15.99 -6.79 9.27
N GLN A 92 16.24 -5.87 10.20
CA GLN A 92 17.06 -4.68 9.95
C GLN A 92 18.50 -5.05 9.56
N ILE A 93 19.08 -6.05 10.21
CA ILE A 93 20.46 -6.50 9.95
C ILE A 93 20.53 -7.66 8.95
N HIS A 94 19.41 -8.04 8.31
CA HIS A 94 19.35 -9.14 7.34
C HIS A 94 19.92 -10.46 7.88
N GLN A 95 19.70 -10.77 9.16
CA GLN A 95 20.08 -12.03 9.83
C GLN A 95 18.84 -12.75 10.36
N VAL A 96 17.85 -12.89 9.49
CA VAL A 96 16.50 -13.40 9.79
C VAL A 96 16.56 -14.89 10.14
N SER A 97 16.00 -15.26 11.30
CA SER A 97 15.82 -16.65 11.71
C SER A 97 14.64 -17.32 10.99
N SER A 98 14.59 -18.65 10.99
CA SER A 98 13.50 -19.42 10.37
C SER A 98 12.16 -19.29 11.13
N ASP A 99 12.20 -18.99 12.42
CA ASP A 99 11.04 -18.79 13.30
C ASP A 99 10.56 -17.33 13.37
N ASN A 100 11.20 -16.41 12.63
CA ASN A 100 10.85 -15.00 12.63
C ASN A 100 9.40 -14.79 12.09
N PRO A 101 8.46 -14.31 12.93
CA PRO A 101 7.03 -14.27 12.58
C PRO A 101 6.73 -13.27 11.45
N TYR A 102 7.55 -12.23 11.32
CA TYR A 102 7.42 -11.24 10.25
C TYR A 102 7.85 -11.80 8.89
N ALA A 103 8.82 -12.72 8.89
CA ALA A 103 9.31 -13.40 7.69
C ALA A 103 8.50 -14.65 7.31
N ASN A 104 7.51 -15.04 8.10
CA ASN A 104 6.68 -16.20 7.79
C ASN A 104 5.72 -15.91 6.60
N PRO A 105 5.75 -16.70 5.49
CA PRO A 105 4.91 -16.47 4.32
C PRO A 105 3.46 -16.99 4.44
N LYS A 106 3.12 -17.78 5.47
CA LYS A 106 1.84 -18.52 5.59
C LYS A 106 0.62 -17.61 5.45
N ALA A 107 0.61 -16.45 6.10
CA ALA A 107 -0.50 -15.50 6.03
C ALA A 107 -0.78 -14.99 4.59
N PHE A 108 0.25 -14.85 3.75
CA PHE A 108 0.04 -14.52 2.33
C PHE A 108 -0.63 -15.69 1.60
N TYR A 109 -0.20 -16.93 1.85
CA TYR A 109 -0.77 -18.12 1.20
C TYR A 109 -2.18 -18.46 1.68
N GLU A 110 -2.50 -18.20 2.95
CA GLU A 110 -3.88 -18.28 3.45
C GLU A 110 -4.81 -17.37 2.64
N LEU A 111 -4.38 -16.14 2.38
CA LEU A 111 -5.17 -15.19 1.61
C LEU A 111 -5.22 -15.54 0.12
N ILE A 112 -4.10 -15.97 -0.46
CA ILE A 112 -4.06 -16.50 -1.83
C ILE A 112 -5.02 -17.68 -2.00
N ASN A 113 -5.09 -18.58 -1.02
CA ASN A 113 -5.99 -19.73 -1.06
C ASN A 113 -7.46 -19.29 -0.97
N ASN A 114 -7.79 -18.28 -0.14
CA ASN A 114 -9.12 -17.68 -0.12
C ASN A 114 -9.47 -17.04 -1.47
N CYS A 115 -8.51 -16.38 -2.13
CA CYS A 115 -8.71 -15.86 -3.48
C CYS A 115 -8.95 -16.99 -4.49
N ASN A 116 -8.19 -18.09 -4.42
CA ASN A 116 -8.38 -19.24 -5.31
C ASN A 116 -9.77 -19.86 -5.13
N ASP A 117 -10.27 -19.93 -3.88
CA ASP A 117 -11.61 -20.43 -3.59
C ASP A 117 -12.69 -19.52 -4.17
N ALA A 118 -12.61 -18.22 -3.92
CA ALA A 118 -13.56 -17.25 -4.45
C ALA A 118 -13.58 -17.24 -5.98
N LEU A 119 -12.42 -17.25 -6.65
CA LEU A 119 -12.34 -17.29 -8.11
C LEU A 119 -13.01 -18.54 -8.69
N LYS A 120 -12.73 -19.72 -8.11
CA LYS A 120 -13.38 -20.98 -8.50
C LYS A 120 -14.89 -20.89 -8.34
N ASN A 121 -15.37 -20.39 -7.20
CA ASN A 121 -16.80 -20.31 -6.92
C ASN A 121 -17.52 -19.26 -7.75
N PHE A 122 -16.87 -18.14 -8.10
CA PHE A 122 -17.44 -17.17 -9.04
C PHE A 122 -17.66 -17.77 -10.42
N ASP A 123 -16.73 -18.59 -10.93
CA ASP A 123 -16.90 -19.32 -12.18
C ASP A 123 -18.10 -20.29 -12.12
N ILE A 124 -18.28 -20.98 -10.99
CA ILE A 124 -19.44 -21.85 -10.75
C ILE A 124 -20.73 -21.01 -10.77
N MET A 125 -20.78 -19.91 -10.02
CA MET A 125 -21.93 -19.02 -9.96
C MET A 125 -22.33 -18.48 -11.34
N LEU A 126 -21.36 -18.09 -12.17
CA LEU A 126 -21.61 -17.69 -13.56
C LEU A 126 -22.21 -18.85 -14.37
N SER A 127 -21.62 -20.05 -14.28
CA SER A 127 -22.08 -21.23 -15.02
C SER A 127 -23.50 -21.67 -14.63
N GLU A 128 -23.90 -21.40 -13.39
CA GLU A 128 -25.23 -21.70 -12.85
C GLU A 128 -26.21 -20.52 -12.97
N ASN A 129 -25.83 -19.45 -13.66
CA ASN A 129 -26.63 -18.22 -13.85
C ASN A 129 -27.01 -17.51 -12.54
N ARG A 130 -26.18 -17.64 -11.49
CA ARG A 130 -26.29 -16.88 -10.23
C ARG A 130 -25.61 -15.50 -10.31
N LEU A 131 -24.69 -15.33 -11.25
CA LEU A 131 -24.10 -14.06 -11.63
C LEU A 131 -24.31 -13.83 -13.13
N THR A 132 -24.50 -12.58 -13.52
CA THR A 132 -24.35 -12.13 -14.92
C THR A 132 -22.87 -12.05 -15.31
N GLU A 133 -22.58 -12.00 -16.61
CA GLU A 133 -21.19 -11.83 -17.10
C GLU A 133 -20.53 -10.56 -16.54
N ASN A 134 -21.26 -9.44 -16.45
CA ASN A 134 -20.71 -8.20 -15.91
C ASN A 134 -20.46 -8.29 -14.40
N GLU A 135 -21.38 -8.90 -13.64
CA GLU A 135 -21.22 -9.10 -12.21
C GLU A 135 -20.06 -10.03 -11.89
N HIS A 136 -19.91 -11.12 -12.64
CA HIS A 136 -18.76 -12.01 -12.57
C HIS A 136 -17.48 -11.27 -12.91
N ALA A 137 -17.43 -10.55 -14.04
CA ALA A 137 -16.23 -9.90 -14.53
C ALA A 137 -15.64 -8.91 -13.51
N GLN A 138 -16.47 -8.10 -12.86
CA GLN A 138 -16.05 -7.16 -11.82
C GLN A 138 -15.42 -7.93 -10.63
N ARG A 139 -16.14 -8.89 -10.06
CA ARG A 139 -15.75 -9.63 -8.85
C ARG A 139 -14.54 -10.52 -9.06
N TYR A 140 -14.52 -11.23 -10.17
CA TYR A 140 -13.41 -12.08 -10.57
C TYR A 140 -12.13 -11.25 -10.75
N SER A 141 -12.25 -10.07 -11.38
CA SER A 141 -11.09 -9.19 -11.59
C SER A 141 -10.59 -8.55 -10.29
N ASP A 142 -11.46 -8.25 -9.34
CA ASP A 142 -11.08 -7.72 -8.02
C ASP A 142 -10.23 -8.72 -7.24
N VAL A 143 -10.74 -9.95 -7.13
CA VAL A 143 -10.05 -11.03 -6.40
C VAL A 143 -8.81 -11.49 -7.16
N GLY A 144 -8.88 -11.59 -8.49
CA GLY A 144 -7.76 -11.97 -9.34
C GLY A 144 -6.60 -10.97 -9.27
N ALA A 145 -6.91 -9.68 -9.31
CA ALA A 145 -5.90 -8.64 -9.15
C ALA A 145 -5.28 -8.65 -7.75
N LEU A 146 -6.08 -8.83 -6.69
CA LEU A 146 -5.55 -8.96 -5.33
C LEU A 146 -4.64 -10.18 -5.19
N ARG A 147 -5.03 -11.34 -5.72
CA ARG A 147 -4.18 -12.55 -5.75
C ARG A 147 -2.85 -12.28 -6.45
N SER A 148 -2.88 -11.55 -7.56
CA SER A 148 -1.68 -11.22 -8.32
C SER A 148 -0.76 -10.26 -7.57
N TRP A 149 -1.33 -9.28 -6.85
CA TRP A 149 -0.57 -8.42 -5.95
C TRP A 149 0.05 -9.18 -4.78
N LEU A 150 -0.68 -10.13 -4.17
CA LEU A 150 -0.17 -10.98 -3.09
C LEU A 150 1.01 -11.82 -3.57
N TYR A 151 0.90 -12.42 -4.76
CA TYR A 151 2.01 -13.14 -5.35
C TYR A 151 3.19 -12.24 -5.70
N LEU A 152 2.96 -11.02 -6.17
CA LEU A 152 4.04 -10.06 -6.39
C LEU A 152 4.81 -9.79 -5.07
N GLN A 153 4.11 -9.53 -3.97
CA GLN A 153 4.74 -9.34 -2.66
C GLN A 153 5.50 -10.60 -2.20
N VAL A 154 4.92 -11.78 -2.40
CA VAL A 154 5.57 -13.06 -2.09
C VAL A 154 6.85 -13.24 -2.94
N GLY A 155 6.81 -12.97 -4.24
CA GLY A 155 8.00 -13.05 -5.10
C GLY A 155 9.09 -12.05 -4.70
N ILE A 156 8.72 -10.81 -4.36
CA ILE A 156 9.63 -9.75 -3.89
C ILE A 156 10.39 -10.18 -2.63
N HIS A 157 9.70 -10.86 -1.71
CA HIS A 157 10.26 -11.20 -0.40
C HIS A 157 10.92 -12.57 -0.34
N TYR A 158 10.45 -13.56 -1.11
CA TYR A 158 10.89 -14.96 -0.99
C TYR A 158 11.57 -15.50 -2.27
N GLY A 159 11.50 -14.79 -3.39
CA GLY A 159 12.15 -15.17 -4.64
C GLY A 159 11.46 -16.37 -5.28
N ASN A 160 11.99 -17.57 -5.07
CA ASN A 160 11.44 -18.79 -5.64
C ASN A 160 10.31 -19.31 -4.74
N VAL A 161 9.12 -19.51 -5.30
CA VAL A 161 7.92 -19.81 -4.50
C VAL A 161 6.96 -20.78 -5.20
N PRO A 162 6.15 -21.56 -4.45
CA PRO A 162 5.06 -22.35 -5.02
C PRO A 162 3.99 -21.44 -5.62
N TYR A 163 3.64 -21.65 -6.89
CA TYR A 163 2.57 -20.93 -7.56
C TYR A 163 1.34 -21.83 -7.71
N ILE A 164 0.27 -21.52 -6.97
CA ILE A 164 -0.98 -22.27 -6.94
C ILE A 164 -2.14 -21.38 -7.37
N THR A 165 -2.94 -21.87 -8.30
CA THR A 165 -4.11 -21.14 -8.84
C THR A 165 -5.43 -21.81 -8.51
N THR A 166 -5.38 -22.95 -7.80
CA THR A 166 -6.54 -23.72 -7.33
C THR A 166 -6.55 -23.79 -5.81
N PRO A 167 -7.72 -23.92 -5.18
CA PRO A 167 -7.81 -24.13 -3.73
C PRO A 167 -7.09 -25.41 -3.31
N ILE A 168 -6.42 -25.37 -2.16
CA ILE A 168 -5.80 -26.54 -1.52
C ILE A 168 -6.32 -26.68 -0.08
N GLU A 169 -6.41 -27.92 0.40
CA GLU A 169 -6.95 -28.23 1.74
C GLU A 169 -5.95 -27.93 2.85
N ASN A 170 -4.68 -28.31 2.65
CA ASN A 170 -3.62 -28.11 3.64
C ASN A 170 -2.49 -27.26 3.05
N LEU A 171 -2.30 -26.07 3.62
CA LEU A 171 -1.22 -25.16 3.21
C LEU A 171 0.17 -25.70 3.54
N ASP A 172 0.31 -26.52 4.58
CA ASP A 172 1.61 -27.05 4.99
C ASP A 172 2.22 -27.95 3.92
N ASP A 173 1.40 -28.49 3.02
CA ASP A 173 1.86 -29.23 1.85
C ASP A 173 2.75 -28.38 0.92
N LEU A 174 2.63 -27.04 0.95
CA LEU A 174 3.45 -26.11 0.16
C LEU A 174 4.94 -26.13 0.56
N LEU A 175 5.27 -26.68 1.73
CA LEU A 175 6.65 -26.90 2.15
C LEU A 175 7.28 -28.11 1.44
N ASP A 176 6.48 -29.03 0.90
CA ASP A 176 6.97 -30.15 0.09
C ASP A 176 7.18 -29.74 -1.37
N THR A 177 8.42 -29.44 -1.70
CA THR A 177 8.84 -29.06 -3.07
C THR A 177 8.62 -30.13 -4.14
N ASN A 178 8.41 -31.40 -3.78
CA ASN A 178 8.07 -32.44 -4.75
C ASN A 178 6.59 -32.36 -5.15
N ARG A 179 5.73 -31.97 -4.19
CA ARG A 179 4.29 -31.84 -4.41
C ARG A 179 3.93 -30.50 -5.04
N TYR A 180 4.54 -29.42 -4.56
CA TYR A 180 4.38 -28.08 -5.12
C TYR A 180 5.76 -27.49 -5.47
N PRO A 181 6.27 -27.77 -6.69
CA PRO A 181 7.51 -27.19 -7.17
C PRO A 181 7.47 -25.66 -7.13
N LYS A 182 8.60 -25.08 -6.73
CA LYS A 182 8.78 -23.62 -6.74
C LYS A 182 9.15 -23.15 -8.14
N ILE A 183 8.53 -22.07 -8.60
CA ILE A 183 8.96 -21.34 -9.80
C ILE A 183 9.85 -20.18 -9.39
N SER A 184 10.71 -19.74 -10.31
CA SER A 184 11.56 -18.57 -10.09
C SER A 184 10.75 -17.27 -10.04
N PHE A 185 11.34 -16.22 -9.48
CA PHE A 185 10.65 -14.92 -9.43
C PHE A 185 10.36 -14.36 -10.84
N ASP A 186 11.24 -14.60 -11.82
CA ASP A 186 11.01 -14.15 -13.20
C ASP A 186 9.89 -14.94 -13.90
N GLU A 187 9.83 -16.26 -13.68
CA GLU A 187 8.70 -17.07 -14.13
C GLU A 187 7.40 -16.61 -13.48
N LEU A 188 7.43 -16.34 -12.17
CA LEU A 188 6.26 -15.81 -11.45
C LEU A 188 5.80 -14.48 -12.06
N LEU A 189 6.70 -13.52 -12.29
CA LEU A 189 6.34 -12.24 -12.91
C LEU A 189 5.66 -12.41 -14.27
N ASN A 190 6.15 -13.35 -15.10
CA ASN A 190 5.52 -13.68 -16.37
C ASN A 190 4.10 -14.25 -16.19
N GLU A 191 3.91 -15.19 -15.25
CA GLU A 191 2.59 -15.74 -14.92
C GLU A 191 1.63 -14.65 -14.42
N LEU A 192 2.11 -13.73 -13.57
CA LEU A 192 1.30 -12.64 -13.04
C LEU A 192 0.89 -11.65 -14.14
N VAL A 193 1.80 -11.28 -15.04
CA VAL A 193 1.47 -10.43 -16.20
C VAL A 193 0.47 -11.12 -17.10
N ASN A 194 0.69 -12.40 -17.44
CA ASN A 194 -0.21 -13.18 -18.28
C ASN A 194 -1.61 -13.29 -17.68
N PHE A 195 -1.73 -13.63 -16.40
CA PHE A 195 -3.02 -13.75 -15.73
C PHE A 195 -3.72 -12.39 -15.61
N THR A 196 -3.01 -11.36 -15.12
CA THR A 196 -3.62 -10.05 -14.83
C THR A 196 -4.07 -9.33 -16.11
N ASN A 197 -3.34 -9.47 -17.22
CA ASN A 197 -3.73 -8.91 -18.53
C ASN A 197 -5.02 -9.52 -19.08
N ASN A 198 -5.35 -10.75 -18.68
CA ASN A 198 -6.54 -11.46 -19.13
C ASN A 198 -7.74 -11.31 -18.18
N LEU A 199 -7.64 -10.46 -17.15
CA LEU A 199 -8.78 -10.15 -16.29
C LEU A 199 -9.87 -9.44 -17.12
N PRO A 200 -11.14 -9.86 -17.00
CA PRO A 200 -12.22 -9.35 -17.84
C PRO A 200 -12.65 -7.91 -17.51
N TYR A 201 -12.16 -7.33 -16.41
CA TYR A 201 -12.55 -5.99 -15.96
C TYR A 201 -11.38 -5.21 -15.34
N THR A 202 -10.97 -4.11 -15.97
CA THR A 202 -9.87 -3.24 -15.46
C THR A 202 -10.28 -1.80 -15.21
N THR A 203 -11.49 -1.39 -15.60
CA THR A 203 -11.98 -0.01 -15.52
C THR A 203 -12.54 0.34 -14.14
N SER A 204 -12.91 1.61 -13.94
CA SER A 204 -13.63 2.05 -12.74
C SER A 204 -15.05 1.48 -12.71
N TYR A 205 -15.51 1.12 -11.50
CA TYR A 205 -16.89 0.67 -11.26
C TYR A 205 -17.92 1.67 -11.77
N GLU A 206 -19.03 1.13 -12.28
CA GLU A 206 -20.23 1.91 -12.54
C GLU A 206 -20.83 2.42 -11.22
N SER A 207 -21.45 3.60 -11.24
CA SER A 207 -21.97 4.28 -10.03
C SER A 207 -23.01 3.46 -9.24
N ASN A 208 -23.62 2.46 -9.87
CA ASN A 208 -24.63 1.57 -9.30
C ASN A 208 -24.09 0.16 -9.00
N SER A 209 -22.78 -0.07 -9.09
CA SER A 209 -22.18 -1.35 -8.70
C SER A 209 -22.46 -1.65 -7.23
N SER A 210 -22.90 -2.86 -6.91
CA SER A 210 -23.16 -3.28 -5.52
C SER A 210 -21.90 -3.40 -4.66
N LEU A 211 -20.72 -3.32 -5.28
CA LEU A 211 -19.44 -3.22 -4.59
C LEU A 211 -19.15 -1.81 -4.07
N LEU A 212 -19.80 -0.77 -4.64
CA LEU A 212 -19.70 0.62 -4.23
C LEU A 212 -20.79 0.94 -3.19
N ILE A 213 -20.47 0.72 -1.92
CA ILE A 213 -21.37 0.94 -0.79
C ILE A 213 -20.68 1.78 0.28
N ASP A 214 -21.47 2.24 1.24
CA ASP A 214 -20.96 2.80 2.49
C ASP A 214 -21.11 1.75 3.59
N VAL A 215 -19.97 1.28 4.12
CA VAL A 215 -19.91 0.37 5.28
C VAL A 215 -19.44 1.17 6.48
N ASP A 216 -20.29 1.32 7.49
CA ASP A 216 -19.99 2.05 8.73
C ASP A 216 -19.43 3.47 8.49
N GLY A 217 -19.99 4.18 7.52
CA GLY A 217 -19.57 5.54 7.13
C GLY A 217 -18.38 5.59 6.18
N TYR A 218 -17.87 4.43 5.75
CA TYR A 218 -16.78 4.34 4.80
C TYR A 218 -17.22 3.90 3.41
N ASN A 219 -17.04 4.78 2.44
CA ASN A 219 -17.19 4.43 1.03
C ASN A 219 -16.11 3.43 0.58
N THR A 220 -16.55 2.33 -0.04
CA THR A 220 -15.69 1.21 -0.47
C THR A 220 -14.98 1.45 -1.81
N GLY A 221 -15.25 2.55 -2.52
CA GLY A 221 -14.78 2.76 -3.90
C GLY A 221 -13.26 2.79 -4.08
N LYS A 222 -12.49 2.94 -2.98
CA LYS A 222 -11.02 2.85 -2.98
C LYS A 222 -10.46 1.76 -2.06
N PHE A 223 -11.30 0.85 -1.60
CA PHE A 223 -10.87 -0.32 -0.82
C PHE A 223 -10.25 -1.38 -1.73
N TYR A 224 -10.77 -1.50 -2.94
CA TYR A 224 -10.35 -2.52 -3.88
C TYR A 224 -9.13 -2.09 -4.69
N ILE A 225 -8.26 -3.04 -4.97
CA ILE A 225 -7.06 -2.83 -5.78
C ILE A 225 -7.42 -2.25 -7.16
N ASN A 226 -6.65 -1.26 -7.58
CA ASN A 226 -6.74 -0.67 -8.91
C ASN A 226 -5.92 -1.51 -9.92
N LYS A 227 -6.60 -2.03 -10.94
CA LYS A 227 -6.05 -3.02 -11.88
C LYS A 227 -5.05 -2.36 -12.82
N GLU A 228 -5.34 -1.15 -13.27
CA GLU A 228 -4.43 -0.35 -14.11
C GLU A 228 -3.11 -0.06 -13.37
N CYS A 229 -3.16 0.33 -12.10
CA CYS A 229 -1.92 0.49 -11.30
C CYS A 229 -1.14 -0.82 -11.17
N LEU A 230 -1.81 -1.93 -10.85
CA LEU A 230 -1.15 -3.23 -10.73
C LEU A 230 -0.54 -3.69 -12.06
N LEU A 231 -1.25 -3.53 -13.17
CA LEU A 231 -0.76 -3.85 -14.51
C LEU A 231 0.44 -2.97 -14.89
N GLY A 232 0.39 -1.68 -14.54
CA GLY A 232 1.52 -0.78 -14.65
C GLY A 232 2.74 -1.29 -13.89
N ASP A 233 2.55 -1.70 -12.64
CA ASP A 233 3.61 -2.22 -11.77
C ASP A 233 4.22 -3.51 -12.32
N LEU A 234 3.38 -4.49 -12.66
CA LEU A 234 3.83 -5.78 -13.19
C LEU A 234 4.64 -5.60 -14.49
N ASN A 235 4.18 -4.73 -15.39
CA ASN A 235 4.92 -4.41 -16.61
C ASN A 235 6.23 -3.64 -16.32
N LEU A 236 6.25 -2.77 -15.30
CA LEU A 236 7.46 -2.06 -14.88
C LEU A 236 8.51 -3.02 -14.29
N TRP A 237 8.07 -4.08 -13.60
CA TRP A 237 8.92 -5.15 -13.07
C TRP A 237 9.60 -5.94 -14.17
N ILE A 238 8.86 -6.35 -15.21
CA ILE A 238 9.43 -7.15 -16.33
C ILE A 238 10.11 -6.30 -17.41
N GLY A 239 10.10 -4.97 -17.29
CA GLY A 239 10.78 -4.07 -18.23
C GLY A 239 9.96 -3.67 -19.46
N ASN A 240 8.65 -3.91 -19.45
CA ASN A 240 7.72 -3.48 -20.51
C ASN A 240 7.32 -2.00 -20.32
N TYR A 241 8.27 -1.08 -20.50
CA TYR A 241 8.11 0.31 -20.07
C TYR A 241 6.97 1.07 -20.77
N THR A 242 6.83 0.96 -22.09
CA THR A 242 5.72 1.61 -22.81
C THR A 242 4.36 1.10 -22.36
N GLN A 243 4.24 -0.21 -22.09
CA GLN A 243 3.01 -0.82 -21.60
C GLN A 243 2.72 -0.39 -20.15
N ALA A 244 3.75 -0.37 -19.29
CA ALA A 244 3.64 0.13 -17.92
C ALA A 244 3.14 1.58 -17.89
N ALA A 245 3.78 2.45 -18.69
CA ALA A 245 3.38 3.84 -18.84
C ALA A 245 1.94 3.98 -19.36
N SER A 246 1.50 3.08 -20.26
CA SER A 246 0.14 3.08 -20.80
C SER A 246 -0.91 2.86 -19.72
N TYR A 247 -0.73 1.85 -18.86
CA TYR A 247 -1.66 1.57 -17.78
C TYR A 247 -1.72 2.71 -16.74
N TYR A 248 -0.57 3.25 -16.33
CA TYR A 248 -0.57 4.43 -15.46
C TYR A 248 -1.24 5.64 -16.12
N LYS A 249 -0.99 5.86 -17.43
CA LYS A 249 -1.59 6.96 -18.19
C LYS A 249 -3.11 6.85 -18.27
N THR A 250 -3.65 5.64 -18.43
CA THR A 250 -5.11 5.39 -18.40
C THR A 250 -5.74 5.97 -17.14
N LEU A 251 -5.15 5.70 -15.96
CA LEU A 251 -5.68 6.23 -14.71
C LEU A 251 -5.42 7.74 -14.55
N MET A 252 -4.22 8.21 -14.89
CA MET A 252 -3.84 9.63 -14.90
C MET A 252 -4.78 10.49 -15.75
N ALA A 253 -5.29 9.94 -16.85
CA ALA A 253 -6.18 10.60 -17.81
C ALA A 253 -7.64 10.13 -17.71
N SER A 254 -8.03 9.48 -16.60
CA SER A 254 -9.39 8.94 -16.38
C SER A 254 -10.49 10.02 -16.32
N THR A 255 -10.10 11.29 -16.22
CA THR A 255 -11.00 12.45 -16.16
C THR A 255 -10.31 13.70 -16.70
N ASP A 256 -11.11 14.59 -17.29
CA ASP A 256 -10.69 15.94 -17.74
C ASP A 256 -10.50 16.93 -16.58
N ASP A 257 -10.86 16.53 -15.35
CA ASP A 257 -10.59 17.32 -14.15
C ASP A 257 -9.10 17.66 -14.03
N TRP A 258 -8.78 18.91 -13.69
CA TRP A 258 -7.42 19.42 -13.70
C TRP A 258 -6.55 18.94 -12.53
N ASN A 259 -7.16 18.33 -11.51
CA ASN A 259 -6.53 18.01 -10.24
C ASN A 259 -6.47 16.50 -10.00
N ILE A 260 -7.53 15.74 -10.31
CA ILE A 260 -7.61 14.31 -10.01
C ILE A 260 -6.46 13.54 -10.65
N TYR A 261 -5.60 12.99 -9.78
CA TYR A 261 -4.38 12.25 -10.08
C TYR A 261 -3.33 13.01 -10.90
N LYS A 262 -3.35 14.35 -10.88
CA LYS A 262 -2.49 15.21 -11.73
C LYS A 262 -1.44 16.01 -10.96
N MET A 263 -1.34 15.84 -9.64
CA MET A 263 -0.34 16.51 -8.80
C MET A 263 -0.32 18.03 -8.99
N PRO A 264 -1.45 18.74 -8.74
CA PRO A 264 -1.50 20.18 -8.91
C PRO A 264 -0.80 20.93 -7.77
N PHE A 265 -0.58 22.24 -7.98
CA PHE A 265 -0.27 23.17 -6.88
C PHE A 265 -1.51 23.51 -6.06
N SER A 266 -1.32 23.95 -4.81
CA SER A 266 -2.37 24.58 -4.00
C SER A 266 -2.56 26.05 -4.40
N PHE A 267 -3.81 26.51 -4.50
CA PHE A 267 -4.10 27.92 -4.75
C PHE A 267 -3.99 28.73 -3.46
N PRO A 268 -3.48 29.98 -3.52
CA PRO A 268 -3.40 30.81 -2.32
C PRO A 268 -4.78 31.01 -1.66
N ASN A 269 -4.88 30.66 -0.37
CA ASN A 269 -6.07 30.72 0.47
C ASN A 269 -7.12 29.59 0.26
N ASP A 270 -6.85 28.62 -0.62
CA ASP A 270 -7.66 27.40 -0.71
C ASP A 270 -6.95 26.28 0.06
N GLU A 271 -7.72 25.38 0.67
CA GLU A 271 -7.12 24.18 1.26
C GLU A 271 -6.44 23.33 0.18
N GLY A 272 -5.30 22.76 0.53
CA GLY A 272 -4.51 21.95 -0.40
C GLY A 272 -3.79 20.78 0.25
N ILE A 273 -3.09 20.04 -0.61
CA ILE A 273 -2.27 18.87 -0.23
C ILE A 273 -0.82 19.02 -0.73
N ALA A 274 -0.41 20.24 -1.05
CA ALA A 274 0.98 20.58 -1.38
C ALA A 274 1.73 21.07 -0.14
N VAL A 275 3.07 21.11 -0.21
CA VAL A 275 3.86 21.81 0.81
C VAL A 275 3.67 23.30 0.60
N GLU A 276 3.10 23.98 1.59
CA GLU A 276 2.75 25.39 1.46
C GLU A 276 2.84 26.17 2.75
N TYR A 277 2.88 27.50 2.59
CA TYR A 277 3.04 28.48 3.65
C TYR A 277 1.89 29.46 3.61
N LEU A 278 1.54 30.04 4.77
CA LEU A 278 0.57 31.14 4.83
C LEU A 278 0.96 32.23 3.82
N ARG A 279 -0.05 32.77 3.13
CA ARG A 279 0.13 33.76 2.07
C ARG A 279 1.05 34.91 2.50
N TYR A 280 2.05 35.22 1.67
CA TYR A 280 3.09 36.23 1.91
C TYR A 280 4.03 35.96 3.10
N ARG A 281 4.07 34.73 3.61
CA ARG A 281 4.93 34.32 4.73
C ARG A 281 5.78 33.10 4.41
N ASP A 282 6.07 32.87 3.13
CA ASP A 282 6.95 31.80 2.65
C ASP A 282 8.39 31.93 3.16
N GLN A 283 8.79 33.11 3.67
CA GLN A 283 10.08 33.33 4.33
C GLN A 283 10.06 33.07 5.85
N ASP A 284 8.91 32.72 6.43
CA ASP A 284 8.77 32.37 7.85
C ASP A 284 8.49 30.87 7.99
N ALA A 285 9.47 30.12 8.50
CA ALA A 285 9.34 28.69 8.70
C ALA A 285 8.18 28.29 9.65
N ARG A 286 7.67 29.22 10.46
CA ARG A 286 6.52 29.00 11.36
C ARG A 286 5.18 29.14 10.64
N ALA A 287 5.19 29.66 9.42
CA ALA A 287 4.00 29.81 8.59
C ALA A 287 3.72 28.59 7.71
N LEU A 288 4.52 27.51 7.83
CA LEU A 288 4.24 26.24 7.14
C LEU A 288 2.86 25.72 7.59
N ILE A 289 2.03 25.36 6.63
CA ILE A 289 0.68 24.86 6.87
C ILE A 289 0.76 23.35 7.14
N ASP A 290 0.33 22.94 8.34
CA ASP A 290 0.25 21.55 8.78
C ASP A 290 -0.98 21.39 9.68
N THR A 291 -2.15 21.23 9.06
CA THR A 291 -3.41 20.96 9.76
C THR A 291 -3.99 19.64 9.29
N LYS A 292 -5.09 19.19 9.92
CA LYS A 292 -5.78 17.97 9.50
C LYS A 292 -6.52 18.12 8.16
N THR A 293 -6.78 19.34 7.69
CA THR A 293 -7.53 19.62 6.45
C THR A 293 -6.72 20.38 5.40
N ASP A 294 -5.55 20.90 5.75
CA ASP A 294 -4.76 21.76 4.88
C ASP A 294 -3.25 21.49 4.98
N GLY A 295 -2.55 21.69 3.87
CA GLY A 295 -1.14 21.37 3.67
C GLY A 295 -0.89 19.89 3.39
N TRP A 296 0.34 19.57 2.96
CA TRP A 296 0.75 18.23 2.52
C TRP A 296 0.44 17.12 3.55
N GLY A 297 0.65 17.38 4.85
CA GLY A 297 0.37 16.40 5.90
C GLY A 297 -1.10 15.97 6.00
N SER A 298 -2.03 16.83 5.59
CA SER A 298 -3.47 16.57 5.70
C SER A 298 -3.91 15.34 4.93
N MET A 299 -3.24 14.96 3.84
CA MET A 299 -3.64 13.81 3.00
C MET A 299 -3.69 12.49 3.77
N PHE A 300 -2.94 12.37 4.87
CA PHE A 300 -2.85 11.15 5.67
C PHE A 300 -3.96 11.03 6.74
N VAL A 301 -4.75 12.08 6.98
CA VAL A 301 -5.75 12.11 8.06
C VAL A 301 -7.09 12.71 7.68
N ARG A 302 -7.12 13.58 6.66
CA ARG A 302 -8.35 14.23 6.19
C ARG A 302 -9.42 13.21 5.83
N ASP A 303 -10.67 13.62 5.94
CA ASP A 303 -11.82 12.82 5.50
C ASP A 303 -11.73 12.50 4.00
N ARG A 304 -12.55 11.58 3.51
CA ARG A 304 -12.58 11.21 2.08
C ARG A 304 -13.31 12.26 1.24
N ASP A 305 -12.83 13.50 1.36
CA ASP A 305 -13.30 14.70 0.68
C ASP A 305 -12.80 14.77 -0.78
N ASP A 306 -13.12 15.86 -1.47
CA ASP A 306 -12.73 16.07 -2.86
C ASP A 306 -11.19 16.08 -3.04
N LEU A 307 -10.45 16.68 -2.09
CA LEU A 307 -8.99 16.72 -2.12
C LEU A 307 -8.37 15.34 -1.92
N TRP A 308 -8.89 14.56 -0.97
CA TRP A 308 -8.53 13.15 -0.80
C TRP A 308 -8.75 12.37 -2.10
N ASN A 309 -9.83 12.67 -2.80
CA ASN A 309 -10.14 12.06 -4.08
C ASN A 309 -9.18 12.39 -5.21
N THR A 310 -8.42 13.49 -5.11
CA THR A 310 -7.39 13.83 -6.08
C THR A 310 -6.10 13.02 -5.94
N GLU A 311 -5.84 12.43 -4.77
CA GLU A 311 -4.56 11.79 -4.44
C GLU A 311 -4.68 10.27 -4.28
N TRP A 312 -5.62 9.79 -3.46
CA TRP A 312 -5.65 8.39 -3.07
C TRP A 312 -6.24 7.50 -4.17
N ILE A 313 -5.67 6.33 -4.37
CA ILE A 313 -6.14 5.34 -5.37
C ILE A 313 -6.58 4.05 -4.66
N TRP A 314 -5.81 3.62 -3.67
CA TRP A 314 -6.09 2.42 -2.89
C TRP A 314 -5.71 2.65 -1.43
N SER A 315 -6.68 2.52 -0.52
CA SER A 315 -6.47 2.69 0.92
C SER A 315 -7.55 1.96 1.72
N LEU A 316 -7.15 1.36 2.84
CA LEU A 316 -8.05 0.64 3.74
C LEU A 316 -8.05 1.31 5.12
N PRO A 317 -9.22 1.57 5.73
CA PRO A 317 -9.31 2.13 7.06
C PRO A 317 -9.08 1.06 8.14
N PHE A 318 -8.47 1.49 9.24
CA PHE A 318 -8.65 0.87 10.54
C PHE A 318 -9.69 1.67 11.30
N ASP A 319 -10.61 0.97 11.95
CA ASP A 319 -11.67 1.57 12.75
C ASP A 319 -11.61 0.96 14.15
N SER A 320 -11.65 1.83 15.17
CA SER A 320 -11.50 1.45 16.58
C SER A 320 -12.56 0.46 17.08
N ASN A 321 -13.69 0.34 16.37
CA ASN A 321 -14.78 -0.55 16.74
C ASN A 321 -14.62 -1.97 16.16
N PHE A 322 -13.64 -2.20 15.29
CA PHE A 322 -13.49 -3.45 14.55
C PHE A 322 -12.06 -3.99 14.59
N ALA A 323 -11.93 -5.32 14.57
CA ALA A 323 -10.64 -5.98 14.37
C ALA A 323 -10.28 -6.03 12.87
N PRO A 324 -8.98 -6.01 12.51
CA PRO A 324 -7.84 -5.87 13.41
C PRO A 324 -7.64 -4.43 13.89
N GLU A 325 -7.05 -4.28 15.07
CA GLU A 325 -6.59 -2.98 15.60
C GLU A 325 -5.53 -2.36 14.66
N ASN A 326 -5.42 -1.04 14.67
CA ASN A 326 -4.41 -0.31 13.90
C ASN A 326 -2.99 -0.62 14.45
N PRO A 327 -2.17 -1.41 13.74
CA PRO A 327 -0.88 -1.85 14.28
C PRO A 327 0.14 -0.71 14.32
N PHE A 328 -0.09 0.37 13.58
CA PHE A 328 0.88 1.44 13.41
C PHE A 328 1.00 2.35 14.64
N ILE A 329 -0.03 2.41 15.49
CA ILE A 329 0.06 3.09 16.79
C ILE A 329 1.05 2.36 17.68
N ARG A 330 0.89 1.03 17.81
CA ARG A 330 1.81 0.17 18.56
C ARG A 330 3.25 0.28 18.03
N LEU A 331 3.43 0.19 16.71
CA LEU A 331 4.76 0.21 16.08
C LEU A 331 5.49 1.56 16.22
N PHE A 332 4.77 2.69 16.10
CA PHE A 332 5.41 4.00 15.93
C PHE A 332 5.20 4.97 17.09
N SER A 333 4.13 4.86 17.88
CA SER A 333 3.87 5.86 18.93
C SER A 333 4.74 5.61 20.16
N ILE A 334 5.35 6.68 20.68
CA ILE A 334 5.97 6.72 22.02
C ILE A 334 4.90 6.84 23.11
N GLN A 335 3.80 7.52 22.80
CA GLN A 335 2.71 7.75 23.74
C GLN A 335 1.70 6.61 23.59
N GLU A 336 1.54 5.79 24.64
CA GLU A 336 0.58 4.67 24.65
C GLU A 336 0.74 3.68 23.47
N GLY A 337 1.97 3.57 22.95
CA GLY A 337 2.42 2.57 21.98
C GLY A 337 3.71 1.90 22.45
N GLU A 338 4.25 0.97 21.65
CA GLU A 338 5.49 0.25 21.99
C GLU A 338 6.74 0.93 21.43
N TYR A 339 6.56 1.84 20.46
CA TYR A 339 7.63 2.56 19.76
C TYR A 339 8.73 1.60 19.30
N GLN A 340 8.36 0.56 18.54
CA GLN A 340 9.30 -0.45 18.07
C GLN A 340 10.16 0.08 16.90
N LEU A 341 9.60 0.95 16.05
CA LEU A 341 10.24 1.45 14.84
C LEU A 341 10.26 2.97 14.80
N LYS A 342 11.33 3.51 14.21
CA LYS A 342 11.55 4.95 14.03
C LYS A 342 12.08 5.25 12.62
N PRO A 343 11.99 6.51 12.15
CA PRO A 343 12.76 6.95 10.99
C PRO A 343 14.25 6.65 11.20
N SER A 344 14.88 6.07 10.19
CA SER A 344 16.33 5.86 10.19
C SER A 344 17.05 7.19 10.12
N GLN A 345 18.27 7.27 10.67
CA GLN A 345 19.10 8.46 10.53
C GLN A 345 19.36 8.80 9.05
N ARG A 346 19.45 7.78 8.19
CA ARG A 346 19.63 7.99 6.74
C ARG A 346 18.41 8.67 6.11
N SER A 347 17.18 8.26 6.44
CA SER A 347 15.97 8.93 5.93
C SER A 347 15.90 10.40 6.34
N ILE A 348 16.23 10.69 7.60
CA ILE A 348 16.33 12.06 8.13
C ILE A 348 17.34 12.88 7.31
N ASN A 349 18.54 12.34 7.09
CA ASN A 349 19.57 12.99 6.31
C ASN A 349 19.14 13.27 4.86
N LEU A 350 18.31 12.41 4.25
CA LEU A 350 17.79 12.65 2.91
C LEU A 350 16.97 13.95 2.86
N TRP A 351 16.03 14.16 3.78
CA TRP A 351 15.26 15.39 3.86
C TRP A 351 16.12 16.60 4.25
N ASP A 352 17.02 16.45 5.21
CA ASP A 352 17.90 17.53 5.68
C ASP A 352 18.92 17.98 4.60
N SER A 353 19.22 17.13 3.62
CA SER A 353 20.10 17.48 2.50
C SER A 353 19.43 18.30 1.39
N GLN A 354 18.10 18.45 1.42
CA GLN A 354 17.37 19.16 0.39
C GLN A 354 17.37 20.67 0.63
N THR A 355 16.94 21.43 -0.38
CA THR A 355 16.70 22.87 -0.26
C THR A 355 15.35 23.20 -0.88
N GLN A 356 14.53 23.94 -0.15
CA GLN A 356 13.24 24.43 -0.62
C GLN A 356 13.36 25.58 -1.62
N LEU A 357 12.28 25.85 -2.34
CA LEU A 357 12.21 26.96 -3.31
C LEU A 357 12.48 28.33 -2.67
N ASN A 358 12.04 28.54 -1.42
CA ASN A 358 12.31 29.73 -0.61
C ASN A 358 13.73 29.78 0.01
N GLY A 359 14.56 28.76 -0.20
CA GLY A 359 15.93 28.70 0.30
C GLY A 359 16.10 28.07 1.68
N PHE A 360 15.06 27.53 2.32
CA PHE A 360 15.24 26.77 3.55
C PHE A 360 16.04 25.49 3.29
N PRO A 361 17.06 25.18 4.13
CA PRO A 361 18.02 24.10 3.88
C PRO A 361 17.50 22.75 4.43
N TYR A 362 16.27 22.38 4.08
CA TYR A 362 15.67 21.08 4.38
C TYR A 362 14.40 20.89 3.56
N ASP A 363 13.95 19.66 3.37
CA ASP A 363 12.62 19.32 2.85
C ASP A 363 11.57 19.31 3.97
N ALA A 364 10.48 20.07 3.80
CA ALA A 364 9.42 20.14 4.81
C ALA A 364 8.71 18.79 5.01
N ARG A 365 8.68 17.91 3.98
CA ARG A 365 8.09 16.57 4.04
C ARG A 365 8.72 15.69 5.10
N GLY A 366 9.94 15.97 5.55
CA GLY A 366 10.58 15.27 6.66
C GLY A 366 9.97 15.63 8.02
N ARG A 367 10.69 16.43 8.80
CA ARG A 367 10.45 16.69 10.24
C ARG A 367 9.12 17.33 10.63
N ARG A 368 8.32 17.73 9.65
CA ARG A 368 7.01 18.36 9.86
C ARG A 368 5.89 17.41 9.50
N PHE A 369 6.05 16.66 8.41
CA PHE A 369 4.96 15.85 7.87
C PHE A 369 5.18 14.34 7.98
N SER A 370 6.35 13.81 7.63
CA SER A 370 6.60 12.36 7.65
C SER A 370 7.04 11.86 9.02
N TYR A 371 7.70 12.70 9.80
CA TYR A 371 8.10 12.40 11.17
C TYR A 371 8.06 13.65 12.06
N PHE A 372 8.01 13.46 13.38
CA PHE A 372 8.24 14.51 14.39
C PHE A 372 9.24 14.02 15.42
N THR A 373 9.55 14.84 16.43
CA THR A 373 10.48 14.45 17.50
C THR A 373 9.83 14.67 18.86
N VAL A 374 9.89 13.66 19.73
CA VAL A 374 9.53 13.75 21.15
C VAL A 374 10.81 13.67 21.96
N GLY A 375 11.19 14.77 22.61
CA GLY A 375 12.53 14.87 23.19
C GLY A 375 13.60 14.78 22.10
N GLU A 376 14.41 13.72 22.11
CA GLU A 376 15.43 13.44 21.08
C GLU A 376 15.06 12.25 20.17
N GLN A 377 13.86 11.70 20.32
CA GLN A 377 13.42 10.49 19.63
C GLN A 377 12.59 10.83 18.38
N PRO A 378 13.03 10.46 17.16
CA PRO A 378 12.25 10.68 15.95
C PRO A 378 11.12 9.67 15.85
N VAL A 379 9.91 10.12 15.50
CA VAL A 379 8.68 9.32 15.48
C VAL A 379 8.02 9.43 14.11
N VAL A 380 7.66 8.29 13.51
CA VAL A 380 6.90 8.27 12.25
C VAL A 380 5.54 8.94 12.46
N LYS A 381 5.24 9.97 11.67
CA LYS A 381 4.03 10.79 11.84
C LYS A 381 2.86 10.35 10.96
N LYS A 382 3.12 9.86 9.73
CA LYS A 382 2.08 9.60 8.72
C LYS A 382 0.92 8.75 9.25
N TYR A 383 1.22 7.72 10.04
CA TYR A 383 0.21 6.84 10.63
C TYR A 383 -0.38 7.35 11.97
N LEU A 384 0.17 8.41 12.55
CA LEU A 384 -0.20 8.94 13.86
C LEU A 384 -0.97 10.26 13.79
N TYR A 385 -1.19 10.83 12.60
CA TYR A 385 -1.93 12.09 12.43
C TYR A 385 -3.36 12.05 13.00
N GLY A 386 -4.04 10.91 12.86
CA GLY A 386 -5.37 10.70 13.41
C GLY A 386 -5.36 10.57 14.93
N TYR A 387 -4.31 9.92 15.45
CA TYR A 387 -4.16 9.51 16.84
C TYR A 387 -3.66 10.62 17.77
N LEU A 388 -2.69 11.42 17.32
CA LEU A 388 -2.03 12.44 18.13
C LEU A 388 -2.56 13.85 17.82
N ASP A 389 -2.63 14.66 18.87
CA ASP A 389 -2.78 16.11 18.74
C ASP A 389 -1.50 16.71 18.14
N LEU A 390 -1.64 17.52 17.09
CA LEU A 390 -0.49 17.98 16.30
C LEU A 390 0.40 18.98 17.05
N GLU A 391 -0.11 19.62 18.11
CA GLU A 391 0.64 20.58 18.92
C GLU A 391 1.27 19.91 20.15
N SER A 392 0.47 19.25 20.97
CA SER A 392 0.92 18.62 22.21
C SER A 392 1.61 17.27 21.99
N LEU A 393 1.40 16.63 20.84
CA LEU A 393 1.90 15.29 20.50
C LEU A 393 1.43 14.20 21.49
N MET A 394 0.33 14.47 22.18
CA MET A 394 -0.36 13.51 23.06
C MET A 394 -1.52 12.85 22.30
N PRO A 395 -1.93 11.62 22.67
CA PRO A 395 -3.13 11.00 22.11
C PRO A 395 -4.35 11.89 22.32
N ILE A 396 -5.13 12.09 21.26
CA ILE A 396 -6.39 12.88 21.32
C ILE A 396 -7.42 12.12 22.16
N ASP A 397 -7.55 10.83 21.87
CA ASP A 397 -8.34 9.86 22.61
C ASP A 397 -7.60 8.52 22.57
N MET A 398 -7.23 7.99 23.74
CA MET A 398 -6.50 6.72 23.85
C MET A 398 -7.30 5.52 23.33
N PHE A 399 -8.62 5.63 23.27
CA PHE A 399 -9.52 4.58 22.79
C PHE A 399 -9.85 4.72 21.30
N ASN A 400 -9.60 5.90 20.70
CA ASN A 400 -9.71 6.07 19.26
C ASN A 400 -8.37 5.73 18.61
N GLN A 401 -8.31 4.55 18.00
CA GLN A 401 -7.19 4.01 17.25
C GLN A 401 -7.43 4.01 15.73
N ASP A 402 -8.36 4.84 15.24
CA ASP A 402 -8.67 4.95 13.82
C ASP A 402 -7.40 5.26 13.01
N GLY A 403 -7.33 4.73 11.80
CA GLY A 403 -6.15 4.88 10.97
C GLY A 403 -6.37 4.40 9.56
N ARG A 404 -5.30 4.32 8.78
CA ARG A 404 -5.35 3.84 7.41
C ARG A 404 -4.11 3.06 7.04
N TRP A 405 -4.29 2.04 6.23
CA TRP A 405 -3.24 1.45 5.45
C TRP A 405 -3.13 2.18 4.11
N PHE A 406 -1.96 2.77 3.87
CA PHE A 406 -1.60 3.48 2.65
C PHE A 406 -1.05 2.47 1.63
N LEU A 407 -1.79 2.21 0.55
CA LEU A 407 -1.43 1.20 -0.45
C LEU A 407 -1.00 1.82 -1.78
N TYR A 408 -1.76 2.81 -2.27
CA TYR A 408 -1.47 3.47 -3.53
C TYR A 408 -2.07 4.88 -3.63
N ARG A 409 -1.27 5.82 -4.14
CA ARG A 409 -1.67 7.22 -4.39
C ARG A 409 -1.01 7.79 -5.65
N ALA A 410 -1.48 8.95 -6.09
CA ALA A 410 -1.05 9.59 -7.32
C ALA A 410 0.46 9.81 -7.38
N ALA A 411 1.11 10.21 -6.28
CA ALA A 411 2.56 10.39 -6.31
C ALA A 411 3.33 9.10 -6.64
N LYS A 412 2.91 7.95 -6.09
CA LYS A 412 3.51 6.64 -6.41
C LYS A 412 3.34 6.31 -7.90
N MET A 413 2.15 6.56 -8.43
CA MET A 413 1.86 6.40 -9.86
C MET A 413 2.75 7.31 -10.73
N HIS A 414 2.87 8.60 -10.39
CA HIS A 414 3.67 9.57 -11.15
C HIS A 414 5.16 9.20 -11.18
N LEU A 415 5.71 8.79 -10.03
CA LEU A 415 7.10 8.35 -9.94
C LEU A 415 7.36 7.12 -10.82
N ARG A 416 6.45 6.14 -10.79
CA ARG A 416 6.57 4.92 -11.61
C ARG A 416 6.32 5.17 -13.10
N PHE A 417 5.39 6.05 -13.46
CA PHE A 417 5.21 6.51 -14.84
C PHE A 417 6.46 7.23 -15.33
N ALA A 418 7.02 8.16 -14.55
CA ALA A 418 8.23 8.89 -14.92
C ALA A 418 9.43 7.93 -15.05
N GLU A 419 9.50 6.89 -14.22
CA GLU A 419 10.52 5.85 -14.35
C GLU A 419 10.38 5.06 -15.66
N ALA A 420 9.17 4.62 -16.00
CA ALA A 420 8.88 3.97 -17.28
C ALA A 420 9.21 4.89 -18.46
N ALA A 421 8.78 6.15 -18.42
CA ALA A 421 9.08 7.15 -19.44
C ALA A 421 10.60 7.36 -19.60
N ASN A 422 11.35 7.45 -18.49
CA ASN A 422 12.80 7.59 -18.52
C ASN A 422 13.47 6.38 -19.18
N ARG A 423 12.99 5.18 -18.86
CA ARG A 423 13.49 3.92 -19.41
C ARG A 423 13.14 3.73 -20.89
N ASP A 424 12.06 4.36 -21.36
CA ASP A 424 11.66 4.40 -22.76
C ASP A 424 12.27 5.59 -23.54
N GLY A 425 13.30 6.25 -22.99
CA GLY A 425 14.03 7.34 -23.65
C GLY A 425 13.37 8.72 -23.55
N ASN A 426 12.21 8.85 -22.89
CA ASN A 426 11.49 10.11 -22.71
C ASN A 426 12.02 10.91 -21.51
N HIS A 427 13.34 11.11 -21.45
CA HIS A 427 14.06 11.72 -20.34
C HIS A 427 13.54 13.11 -19.96
N LYS A 428 13.23 13.96 -20.95
CA LYS A 428 12.70 15.31 -20.70
C LYS A 428 11.35 15.27 -19.97
N LEU A 429 10.45 14.36 -20.38
CA LEU A 429 9.15 14.18 -19.74
C LEU A 429 9.30 13.62 -18.33
N ALA A 430 10.13 12.59 -18.14
CA ALA A 430 10.40 12.02 -16.83
C ALA A 430 10.96 13.08 -15.86
N ASN A 431 11.92 13.87 -16.32
CA ASN A 431 12.50 14.96 -15.53
C ASN A 431 11.48 16.09 -15.24
N ALA A 432 10.56 16.36 -16.16
CA ALA A 432 9.48 17.33 -15.94
C ALA A 432 8.53 16.86 -14.83
N LEU A 433 8.05 15.63 -14.90
CA LEU A 433 7.13 15.04 -13.90
C LEU A 433 7.80 14.89 -12.53
N LEU A 434 9.11 14.66 -12.49
CA LEU A 434 9.89 14.68 -11.26
C LEU A 434 9.96 16.09 -10.66
N ASN A 435 10.36 17.10 -11.46
CA ASN A 435 10.79 18.39 -10.95
C ASN A 435 9.70 19.46 -10.87
N SER A 436 9.32 20.04 -12.02
CA SER A 436 8.58 21.31 -12.09
C SER A 436 7.26 21.21 -12.87
N GLY A 437 6.92 20.02 -13.34
CA GLY A 437 5.73 19.74 -14.13
C GLY A 437 5.91 20.02 -15.62
N ILE A 438 4.93 19.53 -16.39
CA ILE A 438 5.00 19.52 -17.86
C ILE A 438 4.98 20.94 -18.43
N ARG A 439 4.14 21.83 -17.89
CA ARG A 439 4.04 23.21 -18.39
C ARG A 439 5.40 23.89 -18.33
N GLU A 440 5.99 23.97 -17.14
CA GLU A 440 7.25 24.66 -16.91
C GLU A 440 8.39 24.09 -17.79
N ALA A 441 8.48 22.76 -17.89
CA ALA A 441 9.55 22.11 -18.65
C ALA A 441 9.44 22.27 -20.18
N TYR A 442 8.25 22.62 -20.69
CA TYR A 442 7.98 22.75 -22.12
C TYR A 442 7.57 24.19 -22.53
N THR A 443 7.59 25.14 -21.59
CA THR A 443 7.48 26.57 -21.90
C THR A 443 8.77 27.06 -22.60
N VAL A 444 8.63 27.99 -23.54
CA VAL A 444 9.72 28.77 -24.11
C VAL A 444 9.69 30.17 -23.51
N GLU A 445 10.82 30.63 -22.95
CA GLU A 445 10.92 31.94 -22.31
C GLU A 445 10.53 33.07 -23.27
N GLY A 446 9.70 34.01 -22.80
CA GLY A 446 9.21 35.14 -23.58
C GLY A 446 8.09 34.83 -24.58
N ALA A 447 7.73 33.56 -24.80
CA ALA A 447 6.65 33.19 -25.71
C ALA A 447 5.26 33.44 -25.10
N VAL A 448 4.48 34.33 -25.72
CA VAL A 448 3.08 34.65 -25.35
C VAL A 448 2.11 33.64 -25.95
N ASP A 449 2.31 33.29 -27.23
CA ASP A 449 1.52 32.30 -27.93
C ASP A 449 1.91 30.89 -27.45
N LYS A 450 0.92 30.14 -26.97
CA LYS A 450 1.10 28.79 -26.43
C LYS A 450 0.67 27.69 -27.39
N THR A 451 0.32 28.01 -28.64
CA THR A 451 -0.21 27.02 -29.59
C THR A 451 0.70 25.80 -29.77
N ASP A 452 2.02 26.04 -29.88
CA ASP A 452 3.03 25.01 -30.21
C ASP A 452 4.05 24.75 -29.08
N ILE A 453 3.76 25.19 -27.85
CA ILE A 453 4.62 24.97 -26.68
C ILE A 453 3.81 24.39 -25.51
N GLU A 454 4.46 24.05 -24.39
CA GLU A 454 3.81 23.48 -23.18
C GLU A 454 3.13 22.11 -23.42
N GLN A 455 3.55 21.41 -24.47
CA GLN A 455 3.08 20.08 -24.87
C GLN A 455 4.28 19.18 -25.17
N THR A 456 4.10 17.87 -25.02
CA THR A 456 5.17 16.90 -25.32
C THR A 456 5.30 16.59 -26.81
N HIS A 457 4.20 16.64 -27.56
CA HIS A 457 4.12 16.18 -28.96
C HIS A 457 4.63 14.75 -29.19
N LEU A 458 4.49 13.89 -28.18
CA LEU A 458 4.84 12.47 -28.23
C LEU A 458 3.58 11.62 -28.49
N PRO A 459 3.71 10.37 -28.98
CA PRO A 459 2.59 9.44 -29.04
C PRO A 459 2.15 8.99 -27.64
N PHE A 460 0.93 8.48 -27.53
CA PHE A 460 0.47 7.77 -26.34
C PHE A 460 1.46 6.65 -25.96
N PRO A 461 1.83 6.51 -24.68
CA PRO A 461 1.24 7.14 -23.48
C PRO A 461 1.92 8.44 -23.01
N TYR A 462 2.85 8.99 -23.80
CA TYR A 462 3.68 10.14 -23.43
C TYR A 462 3.14 11.47 -23.96
N ASP A 463 1.93 11.48 -24.52
CA ASP A 463 1.22 12.64 -25.00
C ASP A 463 0.63 13.45 -23.82
N PHE A 464 1.18 14.64 -23.57
CA PHE A 464 0.69 15.55 -22.53
C PHE A 464 0.50 16.95 -23.11
N ASP A 465 -0.65 17.55 -22.79
CA ASP A 465 -0.98 18.93 -23.10
C ASP A 465 -1.16 19.74 -21.82
N ALA A 466 -0.20 20.63 -21.54
CA ALA A 466 -0.16 21.47 -20.37
C ALA A 466 -0.26 22.97 -20.71
N ARG A 467 -0.77 23.32 -21.89
CA ARG A 467 -0.91 24.72 -22.34
C ARG A 467 -1.71 25.57 -21.36
N ASN A 468 -1.13 26.70 -20.99
CA ASN A 468 -1.74 27.75 -20.18
C ASN A 468 -1.43 29.14 -20.77
N GLY A 469 -2.33 29.63 -21.60
CA GLY A 469 -2.15 30.92 -22.28
C GLY A 469 -3.46 31.69 -22.38
N ASP A 470 -3.36 32.99 -22.67
CA ASP A 470 -4.53 33.85 -22.88
C ASP A 470 -4.66 34.33 -24.35
N PHE A 471 -3.59 34.23 -25.15
CA PHE A 471 -3.54 34.70 -26.54
C PHE A 471 -2.84 33.68 -27.46
N PRO A 472 -3.54 32.63 -27.95
CA PRO A 472 -4.93 32.29 -27.69
C PRO A 472 -5.16 31.65 -26.32
N ARG A 473 -6.43 31.57 -25.89
CA ARG A 473 -6.78 31.08 -24.56
C ARG A 473 -6.70 29.55 -24.48
N TYR A 474 -5.82 29.04 -23.62
CA TYR A 474 -5.66 27.62 -23.31
C TYR A 474 -5.73 27.37 -21.80
N ARG A 475 -6.45 26.31 -21.39
CA ARG A 475 -6.39 25.71 -20.04
C ARG A 475 -6.45 24.20 -20.21
N ALA A 476 -5.37 23.63 -20.72
CA ALA A 476 -5.30 22.21 -21.05
C ALA A 476 -5.27 21.33 -19.80
N THR A 477 -5.58 20.04 -19.95
CA THR A 477 -5.78 19.09 -18.84
C THR A 477 -4.60 19.05 -17.85
N TRP A 478 -3.36 19.25 -18.32
CA TRP A 478 -2.14 19.16 -17.48
C TRP A 478 -1.56 20.51 -17.05
N HIS A 479 -2.25 21.62 -17.31
CA HIS A 479 -1.69 22.97 -17.11
C HIS A 479 -1.35 23.33 -15.65
N ARG A 480 -1.87 22.55 -14.68
CA ARG A 480 -1.65 22.71 -13.24
C ARG A 480 -0.61 21.75 -12.66
N ASN A 481 -0.18 20.75 -13.42
CA ASN A 481 0.81 19.79 -12.94
C ASN A 481 2.12 20.50 -12.58
N THR A 482 2.62 20.26 -11.37
CA THR A 482 3.88 20.87 -10.87
C THR A 482 5.01 19.87 -10.68
N GLY A 483 4.77 18.61 -11.01
CA GLY A 483 5.68 17.51 -10.70
C GLY A 483 5.76 17.21 -9.19
N VAL A 484 6.39 16.10 -8.85
CA VAL A 484 6.45 15.61 -7.46
C VAL A 484 7.21 16.59 -6.56
N ARG A 485 8.39 17.04 -7.00
CA ARG A 485 9.24 17.98 -6.24
C ARG A 485 8.64 19.38 -6.14
N GLY A 486 8.01 19.86 -7.22
CA GLY A 486 7.29 21.13 -7.21
C GLY A 486 6.16 21.14 -6.20
N ARG A 487 5.38 20.05 -6.10
CA ARG A 487 4.36 19.88 -5.04
C ARG A 487 4.96 19.75 -3.64
N GLY A 488 6.15 19.17 -3.53
CA GLY A 488 6.96 19.12 -2.29
C GLY A 488 7.66 20.44 -1.94
N TYR A 489 7.51 21.50 -2.75
CA TYR A 489 8.15 22.80 -2.59
C TYR A 489 9.69 22.74 -2.48
N VAL A 490 10.30 21.70 -3.06
CA VAL A 490 11.76 21.51 -3.10
C VAL A 490 12.34 21.87 -4.45
N ARG A 491 13.58 22.37 -4.45
CA ARG A 491 14.26 22.78 -5.69
C ARG A 491 14.38 21.60 -6.67
N PRO A 492 14.32 21.86 -7.99
CA PRO A 492 14.63 20.86 -8.99
C PRO A 492 16.00 20.23 -8.76
N VAL A 493 16.10 18.92 -8.98
CA VAL A 493 17.38 18.21 -9.01
C VAL A 493 17.95 18.21 -10.41
N GLU A 494 19.26 18.40 -10.51
CA GLU A 494 19.97 18.44 -11.78
C GLU A 494 20.15 17.03 -12.37
N VAL A 495 20.23 16.98 -13.71
CA VAL A 495 20.62 15.78 -14.44
C VAL A 495 22.12 15.87 -14.70
N VAL A 496 22.90 14.99 -14.09
CA VAL A 496 24.36 15.01 -14.15
C VAL A 496 24.87 13.74 -14.83
N GLY A 497 25.62 13.91 -15.91
CA GLY A 497 26.17 12.78 -16.68
C GLY A 497 25.11 12.10 -17.54
N ASP A 498 25.06 10.77 -17.48
CA ASP A 498 24.08 9.98 -18.26
C ASP A 498 22.65 10.26 -17.77
N SER A 499 21.79 10.72 -18.68
CA SER A 499 20.43 11.14 -18.34
C SER A 499 19.59 10.00 -17.80
N LEU A 500 19.71 8.81 -18.38
CA LEU A 500 18.93 7.65 -17.95
C LEU A 500 19.24 7.30 -16.49
N ILE A 501 20.52 7.11 -16.16
CA ILE A 501 20.95 6.72 -14.82
C ILE A 501 20.76 7.87 -13.82
N SER A 502 21.07 9.12 -14.20
CA SER A 502 20.88 10.27 -13.32
C SER A 502 19.41 10.48 -12.96
N ILE A 503 18.49 10.45 -13.93
CA ILE A 503 17.07 10.61 -13.67
C ILE A 503 16.52 9.43 -12.86
N GLU A 504 16.95 8.19 -13.14
CA GLU A 504 16.52 7.04 -12.34
C GLU A 504 16.98 7.14 -10.88
N ASN A 505 18.22 7.60 -10.63
CA ASN A 505 18.71 7.88 -9.28
C ASN A 505 17.91 9.01 -8.60
N ASN A 506 17.59 10.07 -9.33
CA ASN A 506 16.78 11.17 -8.81
C ASN A 506 15.35 10.71 -8.48
N LEU A 507 14.73 9.88 -9.33
CA LEU A 507 13.38 9.33 -9.11
C LEU A 507 13.32 8.43 -7.88
N ILE A 508 14.28 7.52 -7.71
CA ILE A 508 14.31 6.63 -6.55
C ILE A 508 14.64 7.37 -5.25
N GLU A 509 15.43 8.43 -5.30
CA GLU A 509 15.65 9.29 -4.13
C GLU A 509 14.39 10.11 -3.79
N GLU A 510 13.70 10.63 -4.80
CA GLU A 510 12.42 11.32 -4.60
C GLU A 510 11.35 10.40 -4.03
N ALA A 511 11.28 9.14 -4.49
CA ALA A 511 10.39 8.14 -3.91
C ALA A 511 10.66 7.90 -2.42
N ALA A 512 11.93 7.95 -1.98
CA ALA A 512 12.27 7.88 -0.56
C ALA A 512 11.80 9.11 0.24
N LEU A 513 11.75 10.30 -0.36
CA LEU A 513 11.31 11.52 0.32
C LEU A 513 9.77 11.62 0.37
N GLU A 514 9.11 11.30 -0.73
CA GLU A 514 7.66 11.44 -0.91
C GLU A 514 6.91 10.26 -0.27
N LEU A 515 7.32 9.02 -0.56
CA LEU A 515 6.61 7.79 -0.18
C LEU A 515 7.14 7.13 1.10
N ALA A 516 7.97 7.83 1.89
CA ALA A 516 8.58 7.27 3.09
C ALA A 516 7.53 6.61 3.99
N PHE A 517 7.83 5.39 4.45
CA PHE A 517 7.03 4.62 5.39
C PHE A 517 5.73 4.03 4.81
N GLU A 518 5.46 4.18 3.50
CA GLU A 518 4.22 3.72 2.85
C GLU A 518 4.34 2.29 2.28
N GLY A 519 5.35 1.51 2.67
CA GLY A 519 5.45 0.09 2.32
C GLY A 519 5.95 -0.21 0.91
N SER A 520 6.77 0.67 0.31
CA SER A 520 7.22 0.51 -1.08
C SER A 520 8.74 0.48 -1.25
N ARG A 521 9.50 0.75 -0.19
CA ARG A 521 10.92 1.03 -0.38
C ARG A 521 11.75 -0.18 -0.82
N TRP A 522 11.58 -1.34 -0.18
CA TRP A 522 12.33 -2.56 -0.50
C TRP A 522 12.05 -3.00 -1.95
N GLU A 523 10.78 -3.05 -2.33
CA GLU A 523 10.36 -3.43 -3.69
C GLU A 523 11.02 -2.54 -4.75
N ASP A 524 11.07 -1.23 -4.55
CA ASP A 524 11.72 -0.31 -5.50
C ASP A 524 13.24 -0.53 -5.57
N LEU A 525 13.91 -0.77 -4.44
CA LEU A 525 15.35 -1.03 -4.41
C LEU A 525 15.72 -2.34 -5.10
N VAL A 526 14.95 -3.40 -4.84
CA VAL A 526 15.14 -4.71 -5.47
C VAL A 526 14.95 -4.59 -6.98
N ARG A 527 13.84 -3.98 -7.42
CA ARG A 527 13.50 -3.84 -8.85
C ARG A 527 14.61 -3.14 -9.64
N ILE A 528 15.15 -2.04 -9.10
CA ILE A 528 16.23 -1.29 -9.76
C ILE A 528 17.55 -2.07 -9.70
N ALA A 529 17.90 -2.70 -8.57
CA ALA A 529 19.12 -3.49 -8.46
C ALA A 529 19.14 -4.67 -9.45
N ARG A 530 18.03 -5.42 -9.56
CA ARG A 530 17.86 -6.51 -10.54
C ARG A 530 18.01 -6.01 -11.97
N ARG A 531 17.26 -4.95 -12.32
CA ARG A 531 17.29 -4.37 -13.67
C ARG A 531 18.68 -3.87 -14.09
N ARG A 532 19.44 -3.31 -13.14
CA ARG A 532 20.81 -2.83 -13.39
C ARG A 532 21.84 -3.95 -13.35
N GLU A 533 21.46 -5.16 -12.91
CA GLU A 533 22.38 -6.23 -12.54
C GLU A 533 23.45 -5.72 -11.55
N ASP A 534 23.05 -4.82 -10.64
CA ASP A 534 23.94 -4.14 -9.70
C ASP A 534 23.48 -4.32 -8.25
N PRO A 535 23.97 -5.38 -7.57
CA PRO A 535 23.73 -5.59 -6.15
C PRO A 535 24.22 -4.44 -5.25
N ALA A 536 25.24 -3.70 -5.67
CA ALA A 536 25.78 -2.61 -4.86
C ALA A 536 24.75 -1.48 -4.69
N PHE A 537 23.86 -1.28 -5.66
CA PHE A 537 22.79 -0.28 -5.58
C PHE A 537 21.90 -0.48 -4.34
N LEU A 538 21.45 -1.71 -4.09
CA LEU A 538 20.66 -2.06 -2.91
C LEU A 538 21.56 -2.13 -1.66
N ALA A 539 22.65 -2.90 -1.73
CA ALA A 539 23.52 -3.16 -0.57
C ALA A 539 24.09 -1.87 0.06
N ASN A 540 24.45 -0.88 -0.76
CA ASN A 540 24.99 0.39 -0.26
C ASN A 540 23.93 1.21 0.50
N LYS A 541 22.66 1.19 0.11
CA LYS A 541 21.60 1.95 0.81
C LYS A 541 21.35 1.39 2.21
N ILE A 542 21.31 0.07 2.35
CA ILE A 542 21.19 -0.60 3.65
C ILE A 542 22.47 -0.36 4.48
N TYR A 543 23.65 -0.46 3.86
CA TYR A 543 24.92 -0.14 4.51
C TYR A 543 24.93 1.28 5.08
N ASP A 544 24.54 2.27 4.28
CA ASP A 544 24.53 3.67 4.67
C ASP A 544 23.56 3.93 5.84
N LYS A 545 22.41 3.23 5.88
CA LYS A 545 21.49 3.26 7.01
C LYS A 545 22.20 2.81 8.28
N LEU A 546 22.71 1.59 8.28
CA LEU A 546 23.33 0.97 9.46
C LEU A 546 24.58 1.75 9.91
N ARG A 547 25.38 2.25 8.95
CA ARG A 547 26.56 3.05 9.23
C ARG A 547 26.21 4.40 9.86
N ALA A 548 25.18 5.09 9.37
CA ALA A 548 24.74 6.37 9.93
C ALA A 548 24.31 6.25 11.40
N GLU A 549 23.95 5.04 11.84
CA GLU A 549 23.52 4.74 13.21
C GLU A 549 24.60 4.01 14.03
N GLY A 550 25.83 3.90 13.50
CA GLY A 550 26.94 3.25 14.19
C GLY A 550 26.77 1.75 14.42
N ASN A 551 25.90 1.08 13.66
CA ASN A 551 25.68 -0.35 13.81
C ASN A 551 26.89 -1.15 13.29
N ALA A 552 27.47 -2.00 14.16
CA ALA A 552 28.67 -2.78 13.87
C ALA A 552 28.50 -3.79 12.72
N GLU A 553 27.28 -4.24 12.46
CA GLU A 553 26.97 -5.23 11.42
C GLU A 553 26.98 -4.62 10.01
N ALA A 554 27.04 -3.29 9.85
CA ALA A 554 26.91 -2.61 8.56
C ALA A 554 27.78 -3.25 7.46
N GLY A 555 29.07 -3.50 7.74
CA GLY A 555 29.99 -4.12 6.78
C GLY A 555 29.64 -5.57 6.43
N ALA A 556 29.18 -6.36 7.40
CA ALA A 556 28.76 -7.74 7.20
C ALA A 556 27.47 -7.80 6.36
N VAL A 557 26.48 -6.97 6.70
CA VAL A 557 25.22 -6.84 5.95
C VAL A 557 25.48 -6.44 4.51
N ARG A 558 26.32 -5.43 4.28
CA ARG A 558 26.70 -5.02 2.92
C ARG A 558 27.28 -6.19 2.13
N SER A 559 28.24 -6.90 2.73
CA SER A 559 28.91 -8.03 2.08
C SER A 559 27.93 -9.16 1.75
N LYS A 560 26.98 -9.44 2.64
CA LYS A 560 25.91 -10.43 2.42
C LYS A 560 25.00 -10.02 1.26
N LEU A 561 24.56 -8.76 1.22
CA LEU A 561 23.64 -8.24 0.21
C LEU A 561 24.28 -8.03 -1.17
N MET A 562 25.60 -8.18 -1.32
CA MET A 562 26.24 -8.22 -2.65
C MET A 562 25.87 -9.48 -3.45
N ASN A 563 25.29 -10.49 -2.82
CA ASN A 563 24.77 -11.69 -3.48
C ASN A 563 23.22 -11.66 -3.47
N GLU A 564 22.61 -11.67 -4.65
CA GLU A 564 21.14 -11.63 -4.84
C GLU A 564 20.42 -12.77 -4.12
N ALA A 565 21.04 -13.96 -3.99
CA ALA A 565 20.45 -15.08 -3.26
C ALA A 565 20.15 -14.75 -1.77
N ASN A 566 20.83 -13.74 -1.20
CA ASN A 566 20.63 -13.30 0.17
C ASN A 566 19.57 -12.19 0.32
N TRP A 567 18.90 -11.77 -0.76
CA TRP A 567 17.85 -10.75 -0.70
C TRP A 567 16.50 -11.33 -0.27
N TYR A 568 16.36 -12.64 -0.30
CA TYR A 568 15.11 -13.33 -0.03
C TYR A 568 15.06 -13.86 1.40
N LEU A 569 13.85 -13.83 1.97
CA LEU A 569 13.55 -14.36 3.29
C LEU A 569 13.41 -15.89 3.23
N PRO A 570 13.63 -16.60 4.36
CA PRO A 570 13.33 -18.02 4.46
C PRO A 570 11.86 -18.30 4.08
N PHE A 571 11.64 -19.32 3.26
CA PHE A 571 10.30 -19.81 2.93
C PHE A 571 9.98 -21.01 3.83
N GLU A 572 9.69 -20.74 5.10
CA GLU A 572 9.48 -21.77 6.12
C GLU A 572 8.42 -21.27 7.13
N TRP A 573 7.70 -22.22 7.75
CA TRP A 573 6.85 -21.96 8.91
C TRP A 573 6.67 -23.23 9.74
N GLU A 574 6.39 -23.08 11.03
CA GLU A 574 6.09 -24.21 11.90
C GLU A 574 4.80 -24.91 11.47
N ILE A 575 4.90 -26.23 11.28
CA ILE A 575 3.74 -27.12 11.17
C ILE A 575 3.30 -27.40 12.60
N LYS A 576 2.10 -26.98 12.97
CA LYS A 576 1.52 -27.42 14.24
C LYS A 576 1.18 -28.89 14.09
N GLU A 577 1.87 -29.77 14.82
CA GLU A 577 1.41 -31.14 15.01
C GLU A 577 0.13 -31.07 15.87
N ASP A 578 -0.98 -31.53 15.31
CA ASP A 578 -2.29 -31.64 15.99
C ASP A 578 -2.29 -32.70 17.11
#